data_AF-A0A1T0AVK1-F1
#
_entry.id   AF-A0A1T0AVK1-F1
#
_cell.length_a   1.000
_cell.length_b   1.000
_cell.length_c   1.000
_cell.angle_alpha   90.00
_cell.angle_beta   90.00
_cell.angle_gamma   90.00
#
_symmetry.space_group_name_H-M   'P 1'
#
loop_
_entity.id
_entity.type
_entity.pdbx_description
1 polymer ?
#
loop_
_entity_poly.entity_id
_entity_poly.type
_entity_poly.pdbx_seq_one_letter_code
_entity_poly.pdbx_strand_id
1 'polypeptide(L)'
;MIDGNPLGLDNVVRWLLHQPGFHTGRINYGQNELYFKFNSAIRDFHWEGSELSKKELKVIYYFTHYYYSDDITTRDIECCYMVRKGTNKPFIHPENSICVDNLSHEQIATIFRCSKRFICYDDYTAYSIFAILCGCESIVVPAEGVPIEQWYPDEKDRYGIAYGLNDAQLDWARETRHNVIERIESEHKKSEENVKEFIKELERYFFNLS
;
A
#
# COMPACT_ATOMS: atom_id res chain seq x y z
N MET A 1 5.22 18.22 -1.29
CA MET A 1 4.33 18.96 -0.34
C MET A 1 3.92 20.24 -1.04
N ILE A 2 2.68 20.68 -0.84
CA ILE A 2 2.15 21.87 -1.51
C ILE A 2 2.02 22.98 -0.46
N ASP A 3 2.83 24.03 -0.60
CA ASP A 3 2.78 25.21 0.27
C ASP A 3 1.53 26.04 -0.03
N GLY A 4 0.85 26.46 1.03
CA GLY A 4 -0.35 27.30 0.99
C GLY A 4 -1.47 26.72 0.12
N ASN A 5 -2.09 27.62 -0.63
CA ASN A 5 -3.18 27.37 -1.55
C ASN A 5 -2.79 27.92 -2.94
N PRO A 6 -1.98 27.18 -3.72
CA PRO A 6 -1.44 27.68 -4.99
C PRO A 6 -2.51 27.92 -6.04
N LEU A 7 -3.70 27.33 -5.87
CA LEU A 7 -4.84 27.48 -6.76
C LEU A 7 -5.79 28.59 -6.33
N GLY A 8 -5.56 29.23 -5.18
CA GLY A 8 -6.42 30.31 -4.67
C GLY A 8 -7.88 29.89 -4.46
N LEU A 9 -8.13 28.62 -4.13
CA LEU A 9 -9.48 28.08 -3.94
C LEU A 9 -10.07 28.47 -2.59
N ASP A 10 -11.37 28.73 -2.53
CA ASP A 10 -12.03 29.11 -1.27
C ASP A 10 -12.09 27.95 -0.26
N ASN A 11 -12.24 26.73 -0.76
CA ASN A 11 -12.37 25.52 0.06
C ASN A 11 -11.19 24.58 -0.20
N VAL A 12 -10.34 24.40 0.81
CA VAL A 12 -9.11 23.61 0.69
C VAL A 12 -9.17 22.39 1.60
N VAL A 13 -9.02 21.22 0.99
CA VAL A 13 -8.87 19.95 1.69
C VAL A 13 -7.43 19.48 1.55
N ARG A 14 -6.82 19.08 2.67
CA ARG A 14 -5.45 18.56 2.66
C ARG A 14 -5.42 17.11 3.09
N TRP A 15 -5.06 16.24 2.16
CA TRP A 15 -4.84 14.82 2.44
C TRP A 15 -3.38 14.58 2.83
N LEU A 16 -3.17 14.28 4.11
CA LEU A 16 -1.86 14.04 4.68
C LEU A 16 -1.46 12.59 4.41
N LEU A 17 -0.48 12.39 3.53
CA LEU A 17 0.14 11.08 3.26
C LEU A 17 1.38 10.80 4.13
N HIS A 18 1.92 11.85 4.77
CA HIS A 18 3.04 11.81 5.71
C HIS A 18 2.87 12.90 6.78
N GLN A 19 3.71 12.86 7.82
CA GLN A 19 3.76 13.93 8.81
C GLN A 19 4.04 15.29 8.12
N PRO A 20 3.25 16.34 8.40
CA PRO A 20 3.57 17.70 7.97
C PRO A 20 5.01 18.10 8.31
N GLY A 21 5.70 18.75 7.37
CA GLY A 21 7.10 19.12 7.48
C GLY A 21 8.12 17.99 7.27
N PHE A 22 7.74 16.72 7.13
CA PHE A 22 8.69 15.59 7.07
C PHE A 22 9.80 15.74 6.01
N HIS A 23 9.46 16.21 4.81
CA HIS A 23 10.40 16.29 3.69
C HIS A 23 11.19 17.61 3.64
N THR A 24 10.63 18.70 4.16
CA THR A 24 11.15 20.07 3.95
C THR A 24 11.53 20.77 5.25
N GLY A 25 11.12 20.23 6.41
CA GLY A 25 11.19 20.92 7.70
C GLY A 25 10.26 22.13 7.81
N ARG A 26 9.47 22.44 6.78
CA ARG A 26 8.63 23.65 6.70
C ARG A 26 7.16 23.26 6.62
N ILE A 27 6.33 24.05 7.30
CA ILE A 27 4.87 23.94 7.28
C ILE A 27 4.34 25.35 7.03
N ASN A 28 3.61 25.51 5.93
CA ASN A 28 2.99 26.77 5.54
C ASN A 28 1.62 26.43 4.95
N TYR A 29 0.65 26.10 5.81
CA TYR A 29 -0.72 25.78 5.39
C TYR A 29 -1.62 27.00 5.58
N GLY A 30 -2.71 27.06 4.83
CA GLY A 30 -3.71 28.12 4.95
C GLY A 30 -4.59 27.97 6.19
N GLN A 31 -5.43 28.97 6.40
CA GLN A 31 -6.57 28.91 7.32
C GLN A 31 -7.79 28.35 6.59
N ASN A 32 -8.82 27.96 7.36
CA ASN A 32 -10.07 27.39 6.86
C ASN A 32 -9.86 26.14 5.98
N GLU A 33 -8.83 25.35 6.28
CA GLU A 33 -8.58 24.09 5.60
C GLU A 33 -9.10 22.92 6.43
N LEU A 34 -9.60 21.87 5.75
CA LEU A 34 -9.97 20.61 6.38
C LEU A 34 -8.91 19.54 6.09
N TYR A 35 -8.37 18.93 7.14
CA TYR A 35 -7.31 17.94 7.06
C TYR A 35 -7.83 16.52 7.24
N PHE A 36 -7.33 15.61 6.41
CA PHE A 36 -7.53 14.17 6.57
C PHE A 36 -6.19 13.45 6.61
N LYS A 37 -6.03 12.56 7.58
CA LYS A 37 -4.88 11.65 7.62
C LYS A 37 -5.16 10.45 6.73
N PHE A 38 -4.17 10.00 5.95
CA PHE A 38 -4.30 8.77 5.19
C PHE A 38 -4.50 7.55 6.08
N ASN A 39 -3.77 7.49 7.20
CA ASN A 39 -3.83 6.40 8.16
C ASN A 39 -3.38 6.85 9.56
N SER A 40 -3.46 5.93 10.52
CA SER A 40 -3.11 6.12 11.93
C SER A 40 -1.64 6.36 12.21
N ALA A 41 -0.73 6.04 11.28
CA ALA A 41 0.70 6.27 11.44
C ALA A 41 1.06 7.76 11.40
N ILE A 42 0.15 8.60 10.90
CA ILE A 42 0.29 10.05 10.89
C ILE A 42 -0.27 10.58 12.21
N ARG A 43 0.56 11.34 12.93
CA ARG A 43 0.14 11.93 14.21
C ARG A 43 -0.78 13.11 13.97
N ASP A 44 -1.64 13.37 14.95
CA ASP A 44 -2.52 14.53 14.91
C ASP A 44 -1.71 15.82 14.73
N PHE A 45 -2.22 16.67 13.86
CA PHE A 45 -1.61 17.90 13.45
C PHE A 45 -2.64 19.01 13.54
N HIS A 46 -2.22 20.15 14.09
CA HIS A 46 -3.07 21.30 14.30
C HIS A 46 -2.41 22.52 13.64
N TRP A 47 -3.25 23.31 12.98
CA TRP A 47 -2.85 24.58 12.39
C TRP A 47 -3.97 25.60 12.63
N GLU A 48 -3.59 26.85 12.87
CA GLU A 48 -4.54 27.89 13.25
C GLU A 48 -5.61 28.08 12.17
N GLY A 49 -6.88 28.15 12.60
CA GLY A 49 -8.02 28.35 11.72
C GLY A 49 -8.41 27.15 10.86
N SER A 50 -7.80 25.98 11.06
CA SER A 50 -8.06 24.78 10.27
C SER A 50 -8.45 23.60 11.17
N GLU A 51 -9.17 22.64 10.62
CA GLU A 51 -9.67 21.48 11.37
C GLU A 51 -9.06 20.18 10.88
N LEU A 52 -8.78 19.28 11.81
CA LEU A 52 -8.38 17.91 11.51
C LEU A 52 -9.59 16.99 11.71
N SER A 53 -9.94 16.24 10.66
CA SER A 53 -10.94 15.19 10.78
C SER A 53 -10.54 14.16 11.83
N LYS A 54 -11.52 13.74 12.62
CA LYS A 54 -11.37 12.60 13.56
C LYS A 54 -11.28 11.26 12.84
N LYS A 55 -11.61 11.22 11.54
CA LYS A 55 -11.58 10.02 10.70
C LYS A 55 -10.35 10.05 9.78
N GLU A 56 -9.85 8.86 9.48
CA GLU A 56 -8.85 8.68 8.44
C GLU A 56 -9.52 8.59 7.07
N LEU A 57 -8.89 9.19 6.06
CA LEU A 57 -9.27 9.01 4.66
C LEU A 57 -8.31 8.01 4.02
N LYS A 58 -8.52 6.72 4.32
CA LYS A 58 -7.79 5.63 3.66
C LYS A 58 -8.56 5.20 2.42
N VAL A 59 -8.05 5.56 1.25
CA VAL A 59 -8.60 5.18 -0.06
C VAL A 59 -7.55 4.37 -0.79
N ILE A 60 -7.82 3.07 -0.98
CA ILE A 60 -6.92 2.15 -1.68
C ILE A 60 -7.66 1.55 -2.86
N TYR A 61 -6.96 1.49 -4.00
CA TYR A 61 -7.41 0.80 -5.18
C TYR A 61 -6.34 -0.19 -5.62
N TYR A 62 -6.77 -1.43 -5.90
CA TYR A 62 -5.91 -2.50 -6.39
C TYR A 62 -6.24 -2.74 -7.85
N PHE A 63 -5.23 -2.82 -8.72
CA PHE A 63 -5.40 -3.08 -10.15
C PHE A 63 -5.69 -4.55 -10.43
N THR A 64 -6.70 -5.10 -9.78
CA THR A 64 -7.01 -6.53 -9.78
C THR A 64 -7.34 -7.06 -11.17
N HIS A 65 -7.85 -6.23 -12.07
CA HIS A 65 -8.14 -6.60 -13.46
C HIS A 65 -6.91 -7.07 -14.25
N TYR A 66 -5.69 -6.64 -13.88
CA TYR A 66 -4.47 -7.16 -14.49
C TYR A 66 -4.01 -8.49 -13.88
N TYR A 67 -4.32 -8.75 -12.61
CA TYR A 67 -3.65 -9.80 -11.82
C TYR A 67 -4.55 -10.97 -11.41
N TYR A 68 -5.87 -10.82 -11.47
CA TYR A 68 -6.75 -12.00 -11.40
C TYR A 68 -6.45 -12.90 -12.59
N SER A 69 -6.42 -14.21 -12.34
CA SER A 69 -6.22 -15.20 -13.38
C SER A 69 -6.89 -16.50 -12.98
N ASP A 70 -7.81 -16.94 -13.83
CA ASP A 70 -8.32 -18.31 -13.85
C ASP A 70 -7.53 -19.18 -14.84
N ASP A 71 -6.49 -18.61 -15.46
CA ASP A 71 -5.71 -19.27 -16.51
C ASP A 71 -4.69 -20.22 -15.91
N ILE A 72 -4.83 -21.50 -16.25
CA ILE A 72 -3.82 -22.51 -15.94
C ILE A 72 -2.58 -22.22 -16.80
N THR A 73 -1.57 -21.60 -16.19
CA THR A 73 -0.28 -21.29 -16.84
C THR A 73 0.80 -22.21 -16.28
N THR A 74 1.68 -22.72 -17.13
CA THR A 74 2.88 -23.44 -16.68
C THR A 74 3.81 -22.46 -15.96
N ARG A 75 4.25 -22.81 -14.74
CA ARG A 75 5.20 -22.00 -13.96
C ARG A 75 6.63 -22.45 -14.19
N ASP A 76 7.21 -22.02 -15.30
CA ASP A 76 8.57 -22.35 -15.74
C ASP A 76 9.63 -21.33 -15.31
N ILE A 77 9.23 -20.13 -14.87
CA ILE A 77 10.13 -19.14 -14.29
C ILE A 77 10.32 -19.49 -12.81
N GLU A 78 11.54 -19.85 -12.42
CA GLU A 78 11.83 -20.21 -11.01
C GLU A 78 11.59 -19.03 -10.07
N CYS A 79 12.08 -17.83 -10.43
CA CYS A 79 11.92 -16.66 -9.58
C CYS A 79 11.96 -15.35 -10.38
N CYS A 80 11.11 -14.41 -9.98
CA CYS A 80 11.20 -13.00 -10.35
C CYS A 80 11.40 -12.14 -9.09
N TYR A 81 11.88 -10.90 -9.26
CA TYR A 81 12.17 -10.02 -8.13
C TYR A 81 11.96 -8.54 -8.43
N MET A 82 11.80 -7.75 -7.37
CA MET A 82 11.58 -6.30 -7.42
C MET A 82 12.35 -5.60 -6.30
N VAL A 83 13.14 -4.58 -6.62
CA VAL A 83 14.01 -3.88 -5.65
C VAL A 83 13.37 -2.62 -5.08
N ARG A 84 12.98 -1.66 -5.94
CA ARG A 84 12.43 -0.34 -5.58
C ARG A 84 13.14 0.33 -4.38
N LYS A 85 12.47 0.45 -3.24
CA LYS A 85 12.99 1.13 -2.02
C LYS A 85 14.01 0.29 -1.25
N GLY A 86 14.14 -1.00 -1.54
CA GLY A 86 14.98 -1.95 -0.79
C GLY A 86 16.43 -2.05 -1.25
N THR A 87 17.01 -1.00 -1.82
CA THR A 87 18.39 -1.01 -2.37
C THR A 87 19.47 -1.27 -1.32
N ASN A 88 19.16 -1.07 -0.05
CA ASN A 88 20.04 -1.31 1.09
C ASN A 88 20.01 -2.75 1.62
N LYS A 89 19.15 -3.62 1.07
CA LYS A 89 19.00 -5.00 1.54
C LYS A 89 19.94 -5.94 0.82
N PRO A 90 20.40 -7.02 1.46
CA PRO A 90 21.15 -8.07 0.78
C PRO A 90 20.28 -8.73 -0.29
N PHE A 91 20.81 -8.91 -1.49
CA PHE A 91 20.12 -9.61 -2.57
C PHE A 91 20.22 -11.13 -2.35
N ILE A 92 19.05 -11.76 -2.20
CA ILE A 92 18.90 -13.20 -1.89
C ILE A 92 18.21 -13.97 -3.01
N HIS A 93 17.92 -13.30 -4.13
CA HIS A 93 17.30 -13.94 -5.30
C HIS A 93 18.33 -14.76 -6.08
N PRO A 94 17.92 -15.85 -6.74
CA PRO A 94 18.78 -16.59 -7.67
C PRO A 94 19.33 -15.72 -8.81
N GLU A 95 20.52 -16.02 -9.31
CA GLU A 95 21.20 -15.24 -10.37
C GLU A 95 20.36 -15.11 -11.67
N ASN A 96 19.59 -16.15 -12.01
CA ASN A 96 18.77 -16.19 -13.22
C ASN A 96 17.35 -15.64 -13.02
N SER A 97 17.10 -14.89 -11.93
CA SER A 97 15.78 -14.31 -11.67
C SER A 97 15.47 -13.13 -12.58
N ILE A 98 14.19 -12.97 -12.93
CA ILE A 98 13.73 -11.86 -13.77
C ILE A 98 13.44 -10.64 -12.90
N CYS A 99 14.11 -9.53 -13.17
CA CYS A 99 13.79 -8.24 -12.56
C CYS A 99 12.50 -7.68 -13.17
N VAL A 100 11.52 -7.35 -12.32
CA VAL A 100 10.24 -6.76 -12.76
C VAL A 100 10.13 -5.26 -12.50
N ASP A 101 11.22 -4.61 -12.06
CA ASP A 101 11.26 -3.16 -11.90
C ASP A 101 11.03 -2.43 -13.24
N ASN A 102 10.27 -1.34 -13.20
CA ASN A 102 9.94 -0.47 -14.34
C ASN A 102 9.12 -1.11 -15.47
N LEU A 103 8.61 -2.33 -15.29
CA LEU A 103 7.70 -2.97 -16.23
C LEU A 103 6.25 -2.47 -16.05
N SER A 104 5.44 -2.61 -17.09
CA SER A 104 4.00 -2.31 -17.00
C SER A 104 3.27 -3.34 -16.15
N HIS A 105 2.10 -2.98 -15.59
CA HIS A 105 1.26 -3.92 -14.84
C HIS A 105 0.92 -5.20 -15.63
N GLU A 106 0.67 -5.07 -16.92
CA GLU A 106 0.40 -6.21 -17.81
C GLU A 106 1.61 -7.14 -17.94
N GLN A 107 2.81 -6.57 -18.17
CA GLN A 107 4.05 -7.34 -18.25
C GLN A 107 4.36 -8.05 -16.92
N ILE A 108 4.21 -7.33 -15.80
CA ILE A 108 4.42 -7.88 -14.46
C ILE A 108 3.45 -9.02 -14.20
N ALA A 109 2.17 -8.86 -14.53
CA ALA A 109 1.17 -9.90 -14.33
C ALA A 109 1.49 -11.16 -15.15
N THR A 110 1.94 -11.00 -16.40
CA THR A 110 2.42 -12.13 -17.23
C THR A 110 3.57 -12.86 -16.56
N ILE A 111 4.58 -12.13 -16.07
CA ILE A 111 5.73 -12.74 -15.38
C ILE A 111 5.30 -13.45 -14.09
N PHE A 112 4.41 -12.84 -13.31
CA PHE A 112 3.88 -13.46 -12.08
C PHE A 112 3.10 -14.74 -12.35
N ARG A 113 2.30 -14.81 -13.42
CA ARG A 113 1.58 -16.03 -13.81
C ARG A 113 2.53 -17.19 -14.17
N CYS A 114 3.65 -16.90 -14.79
CA CYS A 114 4.68 -17.90 -15.15
C CYS A 114 5.71 -18.15 -14.05
N SER A 115 5.75 -17.34 -12.99
CA SER A 115 6.74 -17.45 -11.90
C SER A 115 6.27 -18.35 -10.78
N LYS A 116 7.17 -19.20 -10.26
CA LYS A 116 6.94 -19.95 -9.01
C LYS A 116 7.01 -19.03 -7.80
N ARG A 117 8.01 -18.13 -7.77
CA ARG A 117 8.31 -17.26 -6.62
C ARG A 117 8.59 -15.82 -7.03
N PHE A 118 8.14 -14.89 -6.20
CA PHE A 118 8.42 -13.47 -6.27
C PHE A 118 9.15 -13.03 -4.99
N ILE A 119 10.35 -12.46 -5.14
CA ILE A 119 11.13 -11.89 -4.03
C ILE A 119 11.11 -10.37 -4.12
N CYS A 120 10.56 -9.71 -3.11
CA CYS A 120 10.50 -8.25 -3.05
C CYS A 120 11.40 -7.68 -1.97
N TYR A 121 12.20 -6.69 -2.34
CA TYR A 121 13.04 -5.94 -1.40
C TYR A 121 12.33 -4.69 -0.87
N ASP A 122 11.19 -4.31 -1.44
CA ASP A 122 10.34 -3.24 -0.91
C ASP A 122 9.44 -3.77 0.21
N ASP A 123 9.64 -3.29 1.44
CA ASP A 123 8.82 -3.68 2.60
C ASP A 123 7.34 -3.38 2.42
N TYR A 124 6.99 -2.31 1.71
CA TYR A 124 5.64 -1.79 1.65
C TYR A 124 5.22 -1.66 0.19
N THR A 125 4.63 -2.73 -0.34
CA THR A 125 4.27 -2.84 -1.75
C THR A 125 2.96 -3.61 -1.98
N ALA A 126 2.15 -3.14 -2.93
CA ALA A 126 0.98 -3.90 -3.41
C ALA A 126 1.38 -5.05 -4.35
N TYR A 127 2.61 -5.06 -4.87
CA TYR A 127 3.08 -6.12 -5.78
C TYR A 127 3.14 -7.49 -5.11
N SER A 128 3.32 -7.55 -3.79
CA SER A 128 3.23 -8.80 -3.04
C SER A 128 1.83 -9.40 -3.12
N ILE A 129 0.79 -8.57 -3.04
CA ILE A 129 -0.62 -8.99 -3.20
C ILE A 129 -0.87 -9.42 -4.65
N PHE A 130 -0.39 -8.65 -5.61
CA PHE A 130 -0.53 -8.97 -7.04
C PHE A 130 0.12 -10.29 -7.44
N ALA A 131 1.29 -10.62 -6.88
CA ALA A 131 1.92 -11.92 -7.08
C ALA A 131 1.02 -13.07 -6.61
N ILE A 132 0.40 -12.93 -5.43
CA ILE A 132 -0.50 -13.93 -4.85
C ILE A 132 -1.77 -14.11 -5.71
N LEU A 133 -2.35 -13.01 -6.22
CA LEU A 133 -3.50 -13.06 -7.12
C LEU A 133 -3.19 -13.82 -8.42
N CYS A 134 -1.95 -13.70 -8.92
CA CYS A 134 -1.45 -14.48 -10.04
C CYS A 134 -1.02 -15.90 -9.68
N GLY A 135 -1.19 -16.33 -8.42
CA GLY A 135 -0.78 -17.64 -7.90
C GLY A 135 0.73 -17.84 -7.71
N CYS A 136 1.51 -16.76 -7.77
CA CYS A 136 2.95 -16.76 -7.49
C CYS A 136 3.19 -16.66 -5.99
N GLU A 137 4.13 -17.43 -5.45
CA GLU A 137 4.53 -17.29 -4.04
C GLU A 137 5.17 -15.92 -3.81
N SER A 138 4.80 -15.24 -2.72
CA SER A 138 5.23 -13.87 -2.45
C SER A 138 6.07 -13.80 -1.19
N ILE A 139 7.28 -13.28 -1.32
CA ILE A 139 8.26 -13.19 -0.23
C ILE A 139 8.76 -11.75 -0.15
N VAL A 140 8.66 -11.15 1.03
CA VAL A 140 9.29 -9.87 1.33
C VAL A 140 10.56 -10.12 2.11
N VAL A 141 11.67 -9.52 1.65
CA VAL A 141 12.95 -9.58 2.36
C VAL A 141 12.88 -8.64 3.57
N PRO A 142 13.06 -9.15 4.81
CA PRO A 142 13.01 -8.32 6.01
C PRO A 142 14.01 -7.17 5.98
N ALA A 143 13.61 -6.01 6.50
CA ALA A 143 14.53 -4.95 6.85
C ALA A 143 15.35 -5.35 8.09
N GLU A 144 16.60 -4.89 8.16
CA GLU A 144 17.49 -5.18 9.28
C GLU A 144 16.89 -4.67 10.60
N GLY A 145 16.81 -5.56 11.60
CA GLY A 145 16.31 -5.22 12.93
C GLY A 145 14.80 -5.00 13.03
N VAL A 146 14.03 -5.23 11.97
CA VAL A 146 12.56 -5.07 11.99
C VAL A 146 11.90 -6.45 12.18
N PRO A 147 11.25 -6.70 13.34
CA PRO A 147 10.49 -7.93 13.54
C PRO A 147 9.13 -7.88 12.80
N ILE A 148 8.55 -9.05 12.53
CA ILE A 148 7.33 -9.18 11.72
C ILE A 148 6.12 -8.48 12.36
N GLU A 149 6.06 -8.43 13.69
CA GLU A 149 5.03 -7.75 14.48
C GLU A 149 5.11 -6.23 14.34
N GLN A 150 6.27 -5.69 13.98
CA GLN A 150 6.46 -4.26 13.71
C GLN A 150 6.21 -3.92 12.24
N TRP A 151 6.58 -4.80 11.31
CA TRP A 151 6.47 -4.53 9.88
C TRP A 151 5.01 -4.30 9.45
N TYR A 152 4.14 -5.27 9.75
CA TYR A 152 2.69 -5.17 9.61
C TYR A 152 2.04 -5.79 10.86
N PRO A 153 1.60 -4.96 11.82
CA PRO A 153 1.05 -5.46 13.08
C PRO A 153 -0.29 -6.20 12.95
N ASP A 154 -1.13 -5.81 11.99
CA ASP A 154 -2.35 -6.55 11.66
C ASP A 154 -1.99 -7.72 10.74
N GLU A 155 -2.20 -8.95 11.21
CA GLU A 155 -1.85 -10.15 10.46
C GLU A 155 -2.58 -10.23 9.11
N LYS A 156 -3.76 -9.61 9.01
CA LYS A 156 -4.57 -9.57 7.79
C LYS A 156 -3.87 -8.82 6.66
N ASP A 157 -2.95 -7.91 6.99
CA ASP A 157 -2.13 -7.20 6.01
C ASP A 157 -0.97 -8.06 5.47
N ARG A 158 -0.74 -9.23 6.07
CA ARG A 158 0.34 -10.17 5.72
C ARG A 158 -0.15 -11.47 5.08
N TYR A 159 -1.45 -11.62 4.86
CA TYR A 159 -2.01 -12.84 4.27
C TYR A 159 -1.35 -13.16 2.93
N GLY A 160 -0.92 -14.42 2.77
CA GLY A 160 -0.25 -14.89 1.57
C GLY A 160 1.20 -14.42 1.39
N ILE A 161 1.76 -13.65 2.33
CA ILE A 161 3.11 -13.08 2.21
C ILE A 161 4.04 -13.71 3.25
N ALA A 162 5.17 -14.25 2.79
CA ALA A 162 6.22 -14.73 3.69
C ALA A 162 7.17 -13.58 4.05
N TYR A 163 7.47 -13.42 5.34
CA TYR A 163 8.49 -12.48 5.81
C TYR A 163 9.85 -13.17 5.92
N GLY A 164 10.62 -13.15 4.83
CA GLY A 164 11.87 -13.90 4.68
C GLY A 164 11.66 -15.35 4.21
N LEU A 165 12.76 -16.12 4.22
CA LEU A 165 12.84 -17.46 3.61
C LEU A 165 12.70 -18.63 4.60
N ASN A 166 12.33 -18.37 5.86
CA ASN A 166 12.20 -19.47 6.83
C ASN A 166 10.91 -20.27 6.58
N ASP A 167 10.97 -21.58 6.87
CA ASP A 167 9.87 -22.50 6.56
C ASP A 167 8.55 -22.12 7.20
N ALA A 168 8.57 -21.63 8.46
CA ALA A 168 7.37 -21.20 9.16
C ALA A 168 6.64 -20.05 8.43
N GLN A 169 7.40 -19.11 7.84
CA GLN A 169 6.83 -18.01 7.05
C GLN A 169 6.32 -18.46 5.69
N LEU A 170 7.01 -19.41 5.04
CA LEU A 170 6.56 -20.00 3.78
C LEU A 170 5.27 -20.82 3.97
N ASP A 171 5.17 -21.58 5.06
CA ASP A 171 3.97 -22.31 5.44
C ASP A 171 2.81 -21.35 5.74
N TRP A 172 3.04 -20.32 6.56
CA TRP A 172 2.04 -19.27 6.84
C TRP A 172 1.50 -18.62 5.56
N ALA A 173 2.39 -18.21 4.65
CA ALA A 173 1.99 -17.61 3.39
C ALA A 173 1.12 -18.56 2.56
N ARG A 174 1.50 -19.84 2.48
CA ARG A 174 0.72 -20.85 1.75
C ARG A 174 -0.64 -21.10 2.36
N GLU A 175 -0.72 -21.18 3.69
CA GLU A 175 -1.96 -21.44 4.41
C GLU A 175 -2.92 -20.25 4.36
N THR A 176 -2.40 -19.02 4.38
CA THR A 176 -3.24 -17.81 4.44
C THR A 176 -3.54 -17.16 3.09
N ARG A 177 -2.93 -17.62 1.98
CA ARG A 177 -3.13 -17.03 0.63
C ARG A 177 -4.59 -16.90 0.20
N HIS A 178 -5.45 -17.82 0.62
CA HIS A 178 -6.86 -17.84 0.22
C HIS A 178 -7.66 -16.67 0.83
N ASN A 179 -7.16 -16.07 1.92
CA ASN A 179 -7.79 -14.93 2.58
C ASN A 179 -7.51 -13.59 1.88
N VAL A 180 -6.60 -13.55 0.90
CA VAL A 180 -6.18 -12.31 0.24
C VAL A 180 -7.30 -11.66 -0.57
N ILE A 181 -8.14 -12.46 -1.23
CA ILE A 181 -9.26 -11.96 -2.02
C ILE A 181 -10.28 -11.26 -1.11
N GLU A 182 -10.71 -11.93 -0.04
CA GLU A 182 -11.64 -11.35 0.94
C GLU A 182 -11.06 -10.08 1.58
N ARG A 183 -9.74 -10.05 1.85
CA ARG A 183 -9.07 -8.85 2.35
C ARG A 183 -9.18 -7.69 1.37
N ILE A 184 -8.89 -7.90 0.09
CA ILE A 184 -8.97 -6.87 -0.95
C ILE A 184 -10.40 -6.33 -1.07
N GLU A 185 -11.39 -7.21 -1.13
CA GLU A 185 -12.81 -6.82 -1.21
C GLU A 185 -13.24 -5.99 0.01
N SER A 186 -12.80 -6.40 1.20
CA SER A 186 -13.02 -5.63 2.43
C SER A 186 -12.38 -4.24 2.37
N GLU A 187 -11.16 -4.12 1.83
CA GLU A 187 -10.48 -2.82 1.68
C GLU A 187 -11.11 -1.91 0.63
N HIS A 188 -11.60 -2.47 -0.48
CA HIS A 188 -12.37 -1.71 -1.48
C HIS A 188 -13.66 -1.18 -0.88
N LYS A 189 -14.43 -2.01 -0.17
CA LYS A 189 -15.67 -1.58 0.50
C LYS A 189 -15.40 -0.48 1.53
N LYS A 190 -14.37 -0.63 2.35
CA LYS A 190 -13.96 0.42 3.31
C LYS A 190 -13.54 1.71 2.61
N SER A 191 -12.87 1.61 1.47
CA SER A 191 -12.49 2.80 0.69
C SER A 191 -13.73 3.56 0.20
N GLU A 192 -14.76 2.86 -0.28
CA GLU A 192 -16.05 3.50 -0.64
C GLU A 192 -16.74 4.15 0.55
N GLU A 193 -16.79 3.47 1.70
CA GLU A 193 -17.38 3.99 2.93
C GLU A 193 -16.64 5.24 3.43
N ASN A 194 -15.30 5.22 3.39
CA ASN A 194 -14.47 6.35 3.76
C ASN A 194 -14.73 7.57 2.88
N VAL A 195 -14.90 7.37 1.56
CA VAL A 195 -15.23 8.47 0.62
C VAL A 195 -16.62 9.04 0.91
N LYS A 196 -17.62 8.19 1.19
CA LYS A 196 -18.97 8.64 1.55
C LYS A 196 -18.97 9.49 2.82
N GLU A 197 -18.22 9.06 3.83
CA GLU A 197 -18.10 9.81 5.09
C GLU A 197 -17.32 11.11 4.93
N PHE A 198 -16.26 11.09 4.12
CA PHE A 198 -15.50 12.27 3.72
C PHE A 198 -16.38 13.34 3.07
N ILE A 199 -17.21 12.96 2.08
CA ILE A 199 -18.12 13.90 1.40
C ILE A 199 -19.08 14.56 2.40
N LYS A 200 -19.68 13.78 3.31
CA LYS A 200 -20.56 14.33 4.35
C LYS A 200 -19.85 15.29 5.29
N GLU A 201 -18.56 15.07 5.57
CA GLU A 201 -17.77 15.95 6.43
C GLU A 201 -17.40 17.24 5.70
N LEU A 202 -17.06 17.15 4.40
CA LEU A 202 -16.88 18.33 3.55
C LEU A 202 -18.13 19.22 3.52
N GLU A 203 -19.30 18.60 3.32
CA GLU A 203 -20.58 19.30 3.25
C GLU A 203 -20.89 20.06 4.54
N ARG A 204 -20.61 19.44 5.69
CA ARG A 204 -20.78 20.06 7.00
C ARG A 204 -19.79 21.19 7.23
N TYR A 205 -18.52 20.99 6.92
CA TYR A 205 -17.46 21.95 7.22
C TYR A 205 -17.53 23.22 6.34
N PHE A 206 -17.70 23.06 5.01
CA PHE A 206 -17.65 24.20 4.09
C PHE A 206 -19.01 24.81 3.77
N PHE A 207 -20.10 24.04 3.87
CA PHE A 207 -21.41 24.47 3.37
C PHE A 207 -22.50 24.51 4.44
N ASN A 208 -22.19 24.16 5.70
CA ASN A 208 -23.15 24.10 6.81
C ASN A 208 -24.41 23.28 6.50
N LEU A 209 -24.29 22.25 5.65
CA LEU A 209 -25.40 21.36 5.33
C LEU A 209 -25.55 20.33 6.45
N SER A 210 -26.74 20.30 7.08
CA SER A 210 -27.10 19.41 8.20
C SER A 210 -27.52 18.02 7.75
#